data_AF-A0A9P7S389-F1
#
_entry.id   AF-A0A9P7S389-F1
#
_cell.length_a   1.000
_cell.length_b   1.000
_cell.length_c   1.000
_cell.angle_alpha   90.00
_cell.angle_beta   90.00
_cell.angle_gamma   90.00
#
_symmetry.space_group_name_H-M   'P 1'
#
loop_
_entity.id
_entity.type
_entity.pdbx_description
1 polymer ?
#
loop_
_entity_poly.entity_id
_entity_poly.type
_entity_poly.pdbx_seq_one_letter_code
_entity_poly.pdbx_strand_id
1 'polypeptide(L)'
;MFQDSSNMDRVTQFQDAIQQLLLIMSSSIGYLSTRQTSTEIPVTKRRSSDKYDSIEDFEENKREVVTDLIVKAKQLEFLISSFPEAELEEEQARRLEMLEDEAQKTNEEYVQIVARTRSLHLQVTEALRLVLCGNLDAGASPD
;
A
#
# COMPACT_ATOMS: atom_id res chain seq x y z
N MET A 1 -9.14 10.09 8.23
CA MET A 1 -9.05 9.28 6.99
C MET A 1 -7.74 8.51 7.07
N PHE A 2 -7.74 7.35 7.75
CA PHE A 2 -6.54 6.52 7.96
C PHE A 2 -6.44 5.51 6.83
N GLN A 3 -5.96 5.94 5.67
CA GLN A 3 -5.82 5.08 4.48
C GLN A 3 -4.37 4.65 4.19
N ASP A 4 -3.42 4.93 5.08
CA ASP A 4 -2.00 4.63 4.85
C ASP A 4 -1.51 3.29 5.44
N SER A 5 -2.36 2.52 6.13
CA SER A 5 -1.90 1.28 6.80
C SER A 5 -1.98 0.02 5.93
N SER A 6 -2.54 0.09 4.72
CA SER A 6 -2.78 -1.09 3.85
C SER A 6 -2.07 -1.03 2.49
N ASN A 7 -1.36 0.05 2.17
CA ASN A 7 -0.47 0.11 1.02
C ASN A 7 0.93 -0.23 1.51
N MET A 8 1.63 -1.12 0.80
CA MET A 8 3.06 -1.33 0.99
C MET A 8 3.78 0.02 1.08
N ASP A 9 4.75 0.18 1.97
CA ASP A 9 5.48 1.44 2.12
C ASP A 9 6.00 1.93 0.75
N ARG A 10 5.81 3.22 0.43
CA ARG A 10 6.14 3.79 -0.88
C ARG A 10 7.63 3.62 -1.21
N VAL A 11 8.49 3.65 -0.19
CA VAL A 11 9.92 3.34 -0.33
C VAL A 11 10.13 1.90 -0.78
N THR A 12 9.42 0.95 -0.16
CA THR A 12 9.47 -0.47 -0.53
C THR A 12 8.93 -0.68 -1.96
N GLN A 13 7.83 -0.02 -2.33
CA GLN A 13 7.30 -0.07 -3.70
C GLN A 13 8.31 0.46 -4.74
N PHE A 14 9.07 1.51 -4.39
CA PHE A 14 10.07 2.09 -5.27
C PHE A 14 11.30 1.20 -5.42
N GLN A 15 11.75 0.61 -4.31
CA GLN A 15 12.82 -0.37 -4.33
C GLN A 15 12.46 -1.56 -5.24
N ASP A 16 11.25 -2.11 -5.09
CA ASP A 16 10.78 -3.22 -5.92
C ASP A 16 10.68 -2.82 -7.40
N ALA A 17 10.21 -1.61 -7.70
CA ALA A 17 10.12 -1.11 -9.06
C ALA A 17 11.50 -0.95 -9.73
N ILE A 18 12.51 -0.48 -9.01
CA ILE A 18 13.90 -0.43 -9.51
C ILE A 18 14.43 -1.85 -9.75
N GLN A 19 14.20 -2.76 -8.80
CA GLN A 19 14.68 -4.13 -8.92
C GLN A 19 14.05 -4.85 -10.12
N GLN A 20 12.74 -4.65 -10.36
CA GLN A 20 12.05 -5.15 -11.54
C GLN A 20 12.63 -4.55 -12.82
N LEU A 21 12.90 -3.23 -12.87
CA LEU A 21 13.50 -2.59 -14.03
C LEU A 21 14.87 -3.20 -14.37
N LEU A 22 15.73 -3.37 -13.36
CA LEU A 22 17.05 -3.99 -13.50
C LEU A 22 16.94 -5.45 -13.99
N LEU A 23 15.98 -6.20 -13.44
CA LEU A 23 15.73 -7.58 -13.85
C LEU A 23 15.32 -7.63 -15.33
N ILE A 24 14.34 -6.82 -15.75
CA ILE A 24 13.87 -6.71 -17.13
C ILE A 24 15.03 -6.33 -18.06
N MET A 25 15.87 -5.36 -17.67
CA MET A 25 17.04 -4.98 -18.48
C MET A 25 18.03 -6.14 -18.65
N SER A 26 18.34 -6.86 -17.57
CA SER A 26 19.27 -7.99 -17.63
C SER A 26 18.72 -9.16 -18.46
N SER A 27 17.43 -9.48 -18.33
CA SER A 27 16.78 -10.53 -19.11
C SER A 27 16.67 -10.13 -20.58
N SER A 28 16.42 -8.85 -20.86
CA SER A 28 16.37 -8.30 -22.22
C SER A 28 17.73 -8.35 -22.91
N ILE A 29 18.81 -7.97 -22.22
CA ILE A 29 20.17 -8.10 -22.75
C ILE A 29 20.52 -9.57 -22.97
N GLY A 30 20.16 -10.46 -22.03
CA GLY A 30 20.36 -11.90 -22.17
C GLY A 30 19.60 -12.48 -23.37
N TYR A 31 18.35 -12.05 -23.57
CA TYR A 31 17.50 -12.43 -24.69
C TYR A 31 18.09 -11.96 -26.03
N LEU A 32 18.40 -10.67 -26.15
CA LEU A 32 18.99 -10.08 -27.35
C LEU A 32 20.36 -10.70 -27.68
N SER A 33 21.23 -10.89 -26.68
CA SER A 33 22.56 -11.48 -26.87
C SER A 33 22.52 -12.95 -27.28
N THR A 34 21.53 -13.70 -26.79
CA THR A 34 21.40 -15.13 -27.11
C THR A 34 20.76 -15.37 -28.48
N ARG A 35 19.89 -14.46 -28.92
CA ARG A 35 19.04 -14.63 -30.12
C ARG A 35 19.42 -13.75 -31.30
N GLN A 36 20.31 -12.76 -31.15
CA GLN A 36 20.89 -12.04 -32.29
C GLN A 36 21.74 -12.95 -33.16
N THR A 37 21.29 -13.17 -34.39
CA THR A 37 22.11 -13.69 -35.49
C THR A 37 22.44 -12.54 -36.43
N SER A 38 23.69 -12.06 -36.41
CA SER A 38 24.18 -11.19 -37.48
C SER A 38 24.22 -11.98 -38.78
N THR A 39 23.47 -11.55 -39.80
CA THR A 39 23.47 -12.15 -41.15
C THR A 39 24.84 -12.06 -41.85
N GLU A 40 25.71 -11.16 -41.38
CA GLU A 40 27.00 -10.81 -41.99
C GLU A 40 28.21 -11.60 -41.45
N ILE A 41 28.04 -12.34 -40.35
CA ILE A 41 29.15 -13.05 -39.69
C ILE A 41 28.92 -14.57 -39.80
N PRO A 42 29.85 -15.33 -40.41
CA PRO A 42 29.74 -16.79 -40.48
C PRO A 42 29.59 -17.40 -39.08
N VAL A 43 28.52 -18.16 -38.86
CA VAL A 43 28.17 -18.76 -37.57
C VAL A 43 29.19 -19.86 -37.22
N THR A 44 30.21 -19.53 -36.42
CA THR A 44 31.26 -20.48 -36.00
C THR A 44 30.81 -21.45 -34.89
N LYS A 45 29.61 -21.27 -34.32
CA LYS A 45 29.06 -22.12 -33.26
C LYS A 45 27.62 -22.53 -33.61
N ARG A 46 27.44 -23.73 -34.16
CA ARG A 46 26.11 -24.35 -34.33
C ARG A 46 25.48 -24.52 -32.94
N ARG A 47 24.48 -23.69 -32.60
CA ARG A 47 23.63 -23.88 -31.44
C ARG A 47 22.33 -24.56 -31.89
N SER A 48 21.69 -25.28 -30.97
CA SER A 48 20.45 -26.06 -31.21
C SER A 48 19.40 -25.27 -32.00
N SER A 49 18.84 -25.87 -33.05
CA SER A 49 17.87 -25.28 -33.98
C SER A 49 16.53 -24.88 -33.34
N ASP A 50 16.34 -25.17 -32.06
CA ASP A 50 15.13 -24.93 -31.27
C ASP A 50 15.11 -23.55 -30.57
N LYS A 51 16.06 -22.67 -30.91
CA LYS A 51 16.28 -21.37 -30.23
C LYS A 51 16.31 -20.15 -31.16
N TYR A 52 15.92 -20.32 -32.42
CA TYR A 52 15.80 -19.22 -33.35
C TYR A 52 14.32 -18.85 -33.48
N ASP A 53 13.97 -17.66 -33.02
CA ASP A 53 12.68 -17.08 -33.37
C ASP A 53 12.71 -16.66 -34.84
N SER A 54 11.55 -16.58 -35.46
CA SER A 54 11.42 -15.91 -36.75
C SER A 54 11.88 -14.46 -36.61
N ILE A 55 12.40 -13.86 -37.69
CA ILE A 55 12.82 -12.45 -37.67
C ILE A 55 11.66 -11.53 -37.25
N GLU A 56 10.42 -11.90 -37.63
CA GLU A 56 9.19 -11.21 -37.26
C GLU A 56 8.89 -11.31 -35.76
N ASP A 57 8.91 -12.52 -35.19
CA ASP A 57 8.73 -12.76 -33.76
C ASP A 57 9.81 -12.07 -32.90
N PHE A 58 11.04 -11.99 -33.41
CA PHE A 58 12.15 -11.31 -32.73
C PHE A 58 11.98 -9.79 -32.70
N GLU A 59 11.53 -9.19 -33.81
CA GLU A 59 11.22 -7.76 -33.89
C GLU A 59 10.00 -7.39 -33.03
N GLU A 60 8.98 -8.25 -32.98
CA GLU A 60 7.82 -8.08 -32.10
C GLU A 60 8.21 -8.14 -30.61
N ASN A 61 8.98 -9.16 -30.22
CA ASN A 61 9.45 -9.31 -28.84
C ASN A 61 10.38 -8.15 -28.42
N LYS A 62 11.19 -7.61 -29.34
CA LYS A 62 11.98 -6.40 -29.08
C LYS A 62 11.08 -5.19 -28.82
N ARG A 63 10.02 -5.01 -29.60
CA ARG A 63 9.04 -3.93 -29.42
C ARG A 63 8.32 -4.06 -28.08
N GLU A 64 7.95 -5.28 -27.68
CA GLU A 64 7.33 -5.57 -26.38
C GLU A 64 8.27 -5.18 -25.22
N VAL A 65 9.53 -5.64 -25.26
CA VAL A 65 10.54 -5.32 -24.25
C VAL A 65 10.74 -3.80 -24.10
N VAL A 66 10.86 -3.07 -25.21
CA VAL A 66 11.01 -1.61 -25.19
C VAL A 66 9.76 -0.95 -24.60
N THR A 67 8.57 -1.46 -24.94
CA THR A 67 7.30 -0.94 -24.41
C THR A 67 7.22 -1.16 -22.90
N ASP A 68 7.57 -2.35 -22.41
CA ASP A 68 7.58 -2.67 -20.98
C ASP A 68 8.59 -1.79 -20.23
N LEU A 69 9.79 -1.60 -20.78
CA LEU A 69 10.81 -0.72 -20.20
C LEU A 69 10.30 0.73 -20.05
N ILE A 70 9.63 1.26 -21.08
CA ILE A 70 9.07 2.62 -21.06
C ILE A 70 7.94 2.74 -20.02
N VAL A 71 7.07 1.73 -19.93
CA VAL A 71 5.99 1.71 -18.95
C VAL A 71 6.56 1.68 -17.53
N LYS A 72 7.57 0.84 -17.27
CA LYS A 72 8.24 0.76 -15.96
C LYS A 72 8.98 2.05 -15.61
N ALA A 73 9.63 2.69 -16.58
CA ALA A 73 10.28 3.99 -16.37
C ALA A 73 9.26 5.07 -15.98
N LYS A 74 8.11 5.14 -16.66
CA LYS A 74 7.03 6.07 -16.30
C LYS A 74 6.41 5.77 -14.93
N GLN A 75 6.29 4.50 -14.56
CA GLN A 75 5.85 4.10 -13.23
C GLN A 75 6.81 4.60 -12.16
N LEU A 76 8.13 4.52 -12.40
CA LEU A 76 9.14 5.08 -11.51
C LEU A 76 9.06 6.61 -11.42
N GLU A 77 8.89 7.31 -12.54
CA GLU A 77 8.70 8.78 -12.54
C GLU A 77 7.47 9.20 -11.71
N PHE A 78 6.35 8.49 -11.88
CA PHE A 78 5.17 8.73 -11.06
C PHE A 78 5.44 8.48 -9.58
N LEU A 79 6.14 7.38 -9.27
CA LEU A 79 6.44 7.04 -7.88
C LEU A 79 7.38 8.07 -7.24
N ILE A 80 8.38 8.57 -7.97
CA ILE A 80 9.24 9.69 -7.58
C ILE A 80 8.40 10.93 -7.25
N SER A 81 7.47 11.30 -8.14
CA SER A 81 6.58 12.45 -7.92
C SER A 81 5.62 12.28 -6.74
N SER A 82 5.38 11.02 -6.34
CA SER A 82 4.51 10.68 -5.22
C SER A 82 5.23 10.67 -3.87
N PHE A 83 6.56 10.78 -3.82
CA PHE A 83 7.26 10.84 -2.55
C PHE A 83 6.89 12.14 -1.82
N PRO A 84 6.55 12.07 -0.53
CA PRO A 84 6.44 13.28 0.28
C PRO A 84 7.79 13.99 0.28
N GLU A 85 7.76 15.33 0.27
CA GLU A 85 8.98 16.12 0.38
C GLU A 85 9.72 15.75 1.68
N ALA A 86 11.03 15.61 1.58
CA ALA A 86 11.87 15.30 2.73
C ALA A 86 11.90 16.53 3.66
N GLU A 87 11.14 16.47 4.76
CA GLU A 87 11.21 17.44 5.84
C GLU A 87 12.55 17.28 6.59
N LEU A 88 13.07 18.38 7.16
CA LEU A 88 14.25 18.33 8.03
C LEU A 88 13.92 17.54 9.31
N GLU A 89 14.86 16.74 9.83
CA GLU A 89 14.64 15.92 11.02
C GLU A 89 14.14 16.73 12.23
N GLU A 90 14.61 17.97 12.38
CA GLU A 90 14.16 18.87 13.46
C GLU A 90 12.71 19.35 13.31
N GLU A 91 12.22 19.47 12.08
CA GLU A 91 10.83 19.84 11.80
C GLU A 91 9.91 18.63 11.99
N GLN A 92 10.36 17.45 11.55
CA GLN A 92 9.68 16.18 11.78
C GLN A 92 9.56 15.87 13.27
N ALA A 93 10.64 16.04 14.04
CA ALA A 93 10.63 15.82 15.48
C ALA A 93 9.64 16.75 16.19
N ARG A 94 9.65 18.05 15.85
CA ARG A 94 8.67 19.01 16.40
C ARG A 94 7.24 18.65 16.03
N ARG A 95 7.01 18.24 14.79
CA ARG A 95 5.67 17.81 14.34
C ARG A 95 5.20 16.57 15.10
N LEU A 96 6.08 15.61 15.36
CA LEU A 96 5.77 14.42 16.14
C LEU A 96 5.43 14.77 17.59
N GLU A 97 6.20 15.65 18.22
CA GLU A 97 5.93 16.13 19.59
C GLU A 97 4.55 16.82 19.66
N MET A 98 4.24 17.71 18.71
CA MET A 98 2.92 18.34 18.63
C MET A 98 1.78 17.33 18.45
N LEU A 99 2.00 16.28 17.64
CA LEU A 99 1.00 15.25 17.39
C LEU A 99 0.78 14.37 18.63
N GLU A 100 1.85 14.11 19.40
CA GLU A 100 1.80 13.37 20.66
C GLU A 100 1.00 14.12 21.71
N ASP A 101 1.25 15.42 21.86
CA ASP A 101 0.48 16.30 22.75
C ASP A 101 -1.02 16.34 22.37
N GLU A 102 -1.32 16.46 21.08
CA GLU A 102 -2.70 16.44 20.58
C GLU A 102 -3.38 15.08 20.82
N ALA A 103 -2.65 13.98 20.60
CA ALA A 103 -3.14 12.64 20.84
C ALA A 103 -3.42 12.40 22.32
N GLN A 104 -2.53 12.88 23.21
CA GLN A 104 -2.72 12.78 24.65
C GLN A 104 -3.97 13.53 25.10
N LYS A 105 -4.11 14.80 24.69
CA LYS A 105 -5.28 15.61 25.03
C LYS A 105 -6.58 14.96 24.52
N THR A 106 -6.60 14.50 23.27
CA THR A 106 -7.75 13.82 22.68
C THR A 106 -8.10 12.54 23.43
N ASN A 107 -7.09 11.78 23.87
CA ASN A 107 -7.30 10.57 24.65
C ASN A 107 -7.88 10.86 26.04
N GLU A 108 -7.42 11.91 26.72
CA GLU A 108 -7.97 12.36 28.00
C GLU A 108 -9.44 12.77 27.86
N GLU A 109 -9.77 13.57 26.84
CA GLU A 109 -11.15 13.94 26.51
C GLU A 109 -12.02 12.71 26.20
N TYR A 110 -11.49 11.76 25.42
CA TYR A 110 -12.16 10.50 25.12
C TYR A 110 -12.48 9.71 26.39
N VAL A 111 -11.52 9.55 27.32
CA VAL A 111 -11.74 8.84 28.58
C VAL A 111 -12.83 9.50 29.42
N GLN A 112 -12.84 10.84 29.51
CA GLN A 112 -13.87 11.58 30.23
C GLN A 112 -15.27 11.39 29.62
N ILE A 113 -15.38 11.46 28.28
CA ILE A 113 -16.64 11.27 27.56
C ILE A 113 -17.15 9.84 27.74
N VAL A 114 -16.27 8.84 27.66
CA VAL A 114 -16.64 7.43 27.89
C VAL A 114 -17.10 7.22 29.32
N ALA A 115 -16.43 7.80 30.32
CA ALA A 115 -16.84 7.69 31.71
C ALA A 115 -18.24 8.31 31.95
N ARG A 116 -18.48 9.51 31.40
CA ARG A 116 -19.78 10.17 31.48
C ARG A 116 -20.88 9.36 30.78
N THR A 117 -20.59 8.85 29.58
CA THR A 117 -21.53 8.03 28.81
C THR A 117 -21.88 6.75 29.56
N ARG A 118 -20.90 6.08 30.19
CA ARG A 118 -21.16 4.91 31.05
C ARG A 118 -22.05 5.25 32.24
N SER A 119 -21.77 6.35 32.94
CA SER A 119 -22.60 6.78 34.09
C SER A 119 -24.03 7.08 33.66
N LEU A 120 -24.22 7.80 32.55
CA LEU A 120 -25.55 8.10 32.02
C LEU A 120 -26.28 6.84 31.58
N HIS A 121 -25.58 5.91 30.93
CA HIS A 121 -26.14 4.63 30.52
C HIS A 121 -26.63 3.80 31.71
N LEU A 122 -25.87 3.77 32.81
CA LEU A 122 -26.29 3.12 34.06
C LEU A 122 -27.55 3.79 34.65
N GLN A 123 -27.60 5.12 34.68
CA GLN A 123 -28.77 5.87 35.17
C GLN A 123 -30.02 5.59 34.34
N VAL A 124 -29.90 5.59 33.00
CA VAL A 124 -31.01 5.26 32.10
C VAL A 124 -31.47 3.82 32.30
N THR A 125 -30.54 2.89 32.43
CA THR A 125 -30.85 1.46 32.66
C THR A 125 -31.59 1.27 33.99
N GLU A 126 -31.16 1.93 35.06
CA GLU A 126 -31.84 1.85 36.36
C GLU A 126 -33.23 2.49 36.33
N ALA A 127 -33.38 3.65 35.68
CA ALA A 127 -34.69 4.28 35.51
C ALA A 127 -35.66 3.36 34.74
N LEU A 128 -35.20 2.71 33.68
CA LEU A 128 -36.00 1.72 32.95
C LEU A 128 -36.35 0.51 33.81
N ARG A 129 -35.41 0.02 34.63
CA ARG A 129 -35.63 -1.10 35.56
C ARG A 129 -36.69 -0.75 36.61
N LEU A 130 -36.65 0.45 37.18
CA LEU A 130 -37.64 0.93 38.14
C LEU A 130 -39.03 1.06 37.51
N VAL A 131 -39.14 1.57 36.28
CA VAL A 131 -40.42 1.64 35.56
C VAL A 131 -40.97 0.24 35.28
N LEU A 132 -40.11 -0.71 34.90
CA LEU A 132 -40.53 -2.10 34.66
C LEU A 132 -40.96 -2.82 35.94
N CYS A 133 -40.24 -2.64 37.07
CA CYS A 133 -40.59 -3.23 38.36
C CYS A 133 -41.80 -2.56 39.03
N GLY A 134 -41.91 -1.23 38.98
CA GLY A 134 -43.06 -0.50 39.54
C GLY A 134 -44.38 -0.82 38.86
N ASN A 135 -44.35 -1.21 37.58
CA ASN A 135 -45.53 -1.69 36.85
C ASN A 135 -45.91 -3.14 37.18
N LEU A 136 -45.02 -3.93 37.81
CA LEU A 136 -45.32 -5.29 38.26
C LEU A 136 -46.01 -5.31 39.62
N ASP A 137 -45.72 -4.35 40.51
CA ASP A 137 -46.37 -4.24 41.81
C ASP A 137 -47.80 -3.66 41.73
N ALA A 138 -48.10 -2.87 40.70
CA ALA A 138 -49.45 -2.34 40.44
C ALA A 138 -50.44 -3.40 39.90
N GLY A 139 -49.95 -4.58 39.48
CA GLY A 139 -50.76 -5.72 39.03
C GLY A 139 -51.09 -6.74 40.13
N ALA A 140 -50.56 -6.59 41.34
CA ALA A 140 -50.72 -7.50 42.46
C ALA A 140 -51.55 -6.88 43.59
N SER A 141 -52.76 -6.42 43.29
CA SER A 141 -53.78 -6.21 44.33
C SER A 141 -54.61 -7.51 44.41
N PRO A 142 -54.67 -8.19 45.57
CA PRO A 142 -55.47 -9.39 45.74
C PRO A 142 -56.95 -9.02 45.87
N ASP A 143 -57.80 -9.61 45.02
CA ASP A 143 -59.23 -9.76 45.29
C ASP A 143 -59.48 -10.75 46.44
#